data_AF-A0A520A370-F1
#
_entry.id   AF-A0A520A370-F1
#
_cell.length_a   1.000
_cell.length_b   1.000
_cell.length_c   1.000
_cell.angle_alpha   90.00
_cell.angle_beta   90.00
_cell.angle_gamma   90.00
#
_symmetry.space_group_name_H-M   'P 1'
#
loop_
_entity.id
_entity.type
_entity.pdbx_description
1 polymer ?
#
loop_
_entity_poly.entity_id
_entity_poly.type
_entity_poly.pdbx_seq_one_letter_code
_entity_poly.pdbx_strand_id
1 'polypeptide(L)' 'MKIIDHINNAKGKTLFSFELLPPIKGQSIKGIYDAIDPLMEFNPPFIDVTYLREDYIYK' A
#
# COMPACT_ATOMS: atom_id res chain seq x y z
N MET A 1 13.96 7.25 -2.02
CA MET A 1 13.54 7.54 -3.41
C MET A 1 12.12 8.08 -3.34
N LYS A 2 11.77 9.13 -4.08
CA LYS A 2 10.41 9.69 -4.10
C LYS A 2 9.57 8.96 -5.15
N ILE A 3 8.23 8.99 -5.01
CA ILE A 3 7.31 8.40 -6.01
C ILE A 3 7.57 9.00 -7.40
N ILE A 4 7.81 10.32 -7.48
CA ILE A 4 8.17 10.99 -8.73
C ILE A 4 9.43 10.41 -9.39
N ASP A 5 10.38 9.92 -8.59
CA ASP A 5 11.62 9.34 -9.10
C ASP A 5 11.32 7.97 -9.74
N HIS A 6 10.43 7.16 -9.15
CA HIS A 6 10.01 5.88 -9.76
C HIS A 6 9.33 6.11 -11.11
N ILE A 7 8.44 7.09 -11.21
CA ILE A 7 7.73 7.43 -12.44
C ILE A 7 8.71 7.90 -13.52
N ASN A 8 9.61 8.84 -13.19
CA ASN A 8 10.62 9.35 -14.12
C ASN A 8 11.60 8.25 -14.57
N ASN A 9 11.98 7.34 -13.67
CA ASN A 9 12.91 6.24 -13.97
C ASN A 9 12.27 5.10 -14.77
N ALA A 10 10.93 5.04 -14.87
CA ALA A 10 10.24 4.00 -15.63
C ALA A 10 10.49 4.08 -17.14
N LYS A 11 10.87 5.26 -17.66
CA LYS A 11 11.20 5.46 -19.10
C LYS A 11 10.15 4.87 -20.06
N GLY A 12 8.87 5.10 -19.75
CA GLY A 12 7.73 4.61 -20.53
C GLY A 12 7.33 3.15 -20.27
N LYS A 13 8.02 2.44 -19.35
CA LYS A 13 7.57 1.13 -18.88
C LYS A 13 6.39 1.28 -17.94
N THR A 14 5.40 0.40 -18.07
CA THR A 14 4.29 0.29 -17.12
C THR A 14 4.84 -0.10 -15.75
N LEU A 15 4.37 0.60 -14.71
CA LEU A 15 4.60 0.26 -13.32
C LEU A 15 3.33 -0.35 -12.72
N PHE A 16 3.51 -1.26 -11.78
CA PHE A 16 2.44 -1.85 -11.00
C PHE A 16 2.57 -1.41 -9.54
N SER A 17 1.52 -0.84 -8.96
CA SER A 17 1.42 -0.53 -7.53
C SER A 17 0.02 -0.87 -7.05
N PHE A 18 -0.16 -0.98 -5.73
CA PHE A 18 -1.45 -1.27 -5.13
C PHE A 18 -1.61 -0.59 -3.77
N GLU A 19 -2.84 -0.59 -3.29
CA GLU A 19 -3.25 0.01 -2.03
C GLU A 19 -3.80 -1.07 -1.08
N LEU A 20 -3.54 -0.89 0.22
CA LEU A 20 -4.01 -1.77 1.28
C LEU A 20 -4.83 -1.00 2.32
N LEU A 21 -5.74 -1.72 2.98
CA LEU A 21 -6.38 -1.25 4.19
C LEU A 21 -5.49 -1.52 5.41
N PRO A 22 -5.40 -0.60 6.39
CA PRO A 22 -4.69 -0.85 7.62
C PRO A 22 -5.38 -1.97 8.42
N PRO A 23 -4.64 -2.67 9.30
CA PRO A 23 -5.25 -3.70 10.12
C PRO A 23 -6.20 -3.02 11.12
N ILE A 24 -7.31 -3.68 11.44
CA ILE A 24 -8.20 -3.19 12.50
C ILE A 24 -7.43 -3.19 13.82
N LYS A 25 -7.66 -2.17 14.66
CA LYS A 25 -7.03 -2.05 15.97
C LYS A 25 -7.22 -3.34 16.77
N GLY A 26 -6.10 -3.91 17.25
CA GLY A 26 -6.08 -5.16 18.00
C GLY A 26 -5.86 -6.41 17.15
N GLN A 27 -5.84 -6.31 15.82
CA GLN A 27 -5.41 -7.40 14.94
C GLN A 27 -3.90 -7.39 14.71
N SER A 28 -3.35 -8.58 14.42
CA SER A 28 -1.94 -8.74 14.06
C SER A 28 -1.65 -8.17 12.68
N ILE A 29 -0.45 -7.61 12.50
CA ILE A 29 0.06 -7.16 11.20
C ILE A 29 0.27 -8.32 10.21
N LYS A 30 0.28 -9.57 10.68
CA LYS A 30 0.55 -10.76 9.85
C LYS A 30 -0.35 -10.85 8.62
N GLY A 31 -1.63 -10.48 8.74
CA GLY A 31 -2.56 -10.51 7.60
C GLY A 31 -2.15 -9.56 6.46
N ILE A 32 -1.47 -8.45 6.78
CA ILE A 32 -0.90 -7.55 5.78
C ILE A 32 0.29 -8.20 5.08
N TYR A 33 1.19 -8.85 5.81
CA TYR A 33 2.31 -9.57 5.19
C TYR A 33 1.83 -10.71 4.29
N ASP A 34 0.89 -11.52 4.77
CA ASP A 34 0.30 -12.61 4.00
C ASP A 34 -0.35 -12.10 2.68
N ALA A 35 -0.88 -10.87 2.67
CA ALA A 35 -1.43 -10.23 1.47
C ALA A 35 -0.37 -9.61 0.54
N ILE A 36 0.74 -9.09 1.09
CA ILE A 36 1.83 -8.47 0.32
C ILE A 36 2.69 -9.52 -0.37
N ASP A 37 3.02 -10.61 0.32
CA ASP A 37 3.95 -11.64 -0.15
C ASP A 37 3.72 -12.11 -1.61
N PRO A 38 2.50 -12.50 -2.04
CA PRO A 38 2.27 -12.92 -3.42
C PRO A 38 2.41 -11.78 -4.44
N LEU A 39 2.30 -10.52 -4.01
CA LEU A 39 2.41 -9.35 -4.87
C LEU A 39 3.85 -8.86 -5.04
N MET A 40 4.78 -9.31 -4.19
CA MET A 40 6.19 -8.94 -4.26
C MET A 40 6.90 -9.48 -5.50
N GLU A 41 6.42 -10.56 -6.10
CA GLU A 41 6.93 -11.10 -7.37
C GLU A 41 6.91 -10.05 -8.49
N PHE A 42 5.92 -9.14 -8.45
CA PHE A 42 5.74 -8.09 -9.45
C PHE A 42 6.63 -6.85 -9.20
N ASN A 43 7.45 -6.86 -8.14
CA ASN A 43 8.34 -5.76 -7.76
C ASN A 43 7.64 -4.38 -7.75
N PRO A 44 6.57 -4.21 -6.96
CA PRO A 44 5.87 -2.92 -6.87
C PRO A 44 6.85 -1.83 -6.37
N PRO A 45 6.92 -0.66 -7.03
CA PRO A 45 7.84 0.40 -6.64
C PRO A 45 7.40 1.11 -5.36
N PHE A 46 6.10 1.06 -5.04
CA PHE A 46 5.50 1.60 -3.82
C PHE A 46 4.17 0.88 -3.54
N ILE A 47 3.74 0.93 -2.29
CA ILE A 47 2.46 0.40 -1.80
C ILE A 47 1.80 1.51 -0.98
N ASP A 48 0.54 1.81 -1.27
CA ASP A 48 -0.23 2.78 -0.51
C ASP A 48 -0.96 2.09 0.65
N VAL A 49 -1.10 2.80 1.76
CA VAL A 49 -1.90 2.35 2.91
C VAL A 49 -2.93 3.42 3.19
N THR A 50 -4.20 3.06 3.11
CA THR A 50 -5.29 3.99 3.39
C THR A 50 -5.30 4.39 4.86
N TYR A 51 -5.88 5.57 5.12
CA TYR A 51 -6.15 6.01 6.47
C TYR A 51 -7.65 5.99 6.73
N LEU A 52 -8.06 5.24 7.77
CA LEU A 52 -9.42 5.31 8.28
C LEU A 52 -9.50 6.47 9.29
N ARG A 53 -10.24 7.52 8.94
CA ARG A 53 -10.61 8.56 9.90
C ARG A 53 -11.61 7.95 10.89
N GLU A 54 -11.38 8.10 12.20
CA GLU A 54 -12.39 7.71 13.21
C GLU A 54 -13.72 8.41 12.89
N ASP A 55 -14.80 7.63 12.83
CA ASP A 55 -16.14 8.17 12.68
C ASP A 55 -16.45 9.07 13.87
N TYR A 56 -16.65 10.36 13.60
CA TYR A 56 -17.12 11.30 14.59
C TYR A 56 -18.59 10.98 14.86
N ILE A 57 -18.85 10.27 15.95
CA ILE A 57 -20.22 10.05 16.43
C ILE A 57 -20.74 11.40 16.92
N TYR A 58 -21.63 12.03 16.14
CA TYR A 58 -22.44 13.14 16.65
C TYR A 58 -23.27 12.60 17.82
N LYS A 59 -23.00 13.11 19.03
CA LYS A 59 -23.87 12.94 20.19
C LYS A 59 -25.01 13.95 20.14
#